data_AF-A0A957U0I4-F1
#
_entry.id   AF-A0A957U0I4-F1
#
_cell.length_a   1.000
_cell.length_b   1.000
_cell.length_c   1.000
_cell.angle_alpha   90.00
_cell.angle_beta   90.00
_cell.angle_gamma   90.00
#
_symmetry.space_group_name_H-M   'P 1'
#
loop_
_entity.id
_entity.type
_entity.pdbx_description
1 polymer ?
#
loop_
_entity_poly.entity_id
_entity_poly.type
_entity_poly.pdbx_seq_one_letter_code
_entity_poly.pdbx_strand_id
1 'polypeptide(L)'
;MSEDPQTDAQARIAELERQLAQAEAKLAKADQVAAGQGQNVTAGGDMADNTIVTGDGNITIIAEQVSAEFVRALQSTQLSESDLQAATQAYIQFLLTRFRYLDFRGMGMADRVALQLPLTAMYVPLKARQESPRGETWAREMMVAGRKAGEAEAMAMGEKLGAPQPLLDLMARQKGLVILGDPGAGKTTFLKYLAMRLALGQGDAMQLGGRLPILVPLSAYANAIAEHDVSLQEFLGDYYRNQGVEIPVGALVDALLASGKALVMFDGLDEVQAQQQRTLVVDRVERFFAFHSQRGNKFLLTSRIVGYRDVRLNVDGLIECTLVDFDDDDIEDFVGKWSGALEQASQGAGVVSARNAAQEADELLFAVGHNPGVRRLASNPLLLTILALMKR
;
A
#
# COMPACT_ATOMS: atom_id res chain seq x y z
N MET A 1 -28.59 -23.29 -37.61
CA MET A 1 -28.77 -24.16 -36.45
C MET A 1 -28.03 -23.51 -35.31
N SER A 2 -28.75 -22.74 -34.49
CA SER A 2 -28.21 -22.03 -33.33
C SER A 2 -28.34 -22.94 -32.11
N GLU A 3 -27.21 -23.45 -31.61
CA GLU A 3 -27.17 -24.17 -30.34
C GLU A 3 -27.44 -23.18 -29.20
N ASP A 4 -28.42 -23.52 -28.36
CA ASP A 4 -28.91 -22.68 -27.28
C ASP A 4 -27.95 -22.76 -26.07
N PRO A 5 -27.26 -21.66 -25.71
CA PRO A 5 -26.25 -21.66 -24.64
C PRO A 5 -26.79 -22.02 -23.25
N GLN A 6 -28.11 -21.99 -23.04
CA GLN A 6 -28.72 -22.49 -21.80
C GLN A 6 -28.68 -24.02 -21.68
N THR A 7 -28.66 -24.74 -22.81
CA THR A 7 -28.64 -26.21 -22.84
C THR A 7 -27.25 -26.76 -22.49
N ASP A 8 -26.19 -26.07 -22.92
CA ASP A 8 -24.79 -26.44 -22.59
C ASP A 8 -24.46 -26.19 -21.11
N ALA A 9 -24.98 -25.11 -20.54
CA ALA A 9 -24.82 -24.80 -19.12
C ALA A 9 -25.53 -25.82 -18.21
N GLN A 10 -26.74 -26.26 -18.58
CA GLN A 10 -27.48 -27.28 -17.83
C GLN A 10 -26.80 -28.66 -17.91
N ALA A 11 -26.23 -29.02 -19.06
CA ALA A 11 -25.48 -30.26 -19.22
C ALA A 11 -24.21 -30.27 -18.34
N ARG A 12 -23.49 -29.14 -18.25
CA ARG A 12 -22.31 -28.99 -17.40
C ARG A 12 -22.62 -29.03 -15.91
N ILE A 13 -23.73 -28.46 -15.47
CA ILE A 13 -24.17 -28.53 -14.08
C ILE A 13 -24.55 -29.97 -13.70
N ALA A 14 -25.30 -30.67 -14.55
CA ALA A 14 -25.66 -32.07 -14.31
C ALA A 14 -24.46 -33.01 -14.24
N GLU A 15 -23.40 -32.74 -15.01
CA GLU A 15 -22.15 -33.50 -14.97
C GLU A 15 -21.37 -33.23 -13.67
N LEU A 16 -21.30 -31.97 -13.22
CA LEU A 16 -20.66 -31.60 -11.95
C LEU A 16 -21.38 -32.21 -10.74
N GLU A 17 -22.72 -32.24 -10.75
CA GLU A 17 -23.52 -32.87 -9.69
C GLU A 17 -23.28 -34.39 -9.63
N ARG A 18 -23.12 -35.05 -10.79
CA ARG A 18 -22.74 -36.47 -10.85
C ARG A 18 -21.35 -36.73 -10.28
N GLN A 19 -20.39 -35.88 -10.61
CA GLN A 19 -19.01 -36.00 -10.12
C GLN A 19 -18.94 -35.76 -8.61
N LEU A 20 -19.72 -34.80 -8.08
CA LEU A 20 -19.84 -34.55 -6.64
C LEU A 20 -20.45 -35.76 -5.90
N ALA A 21 -21.55 -36.32 -6.42
CA ALA A 21 -22.19 -37.49 -5.81
C ALA A 21 -21.28 -38.74 -5.82
N GLN A 22 -20.46 -38.90 -6.86
CA GLN A 22 -19.46 -39.98 -6.91
C GLN A 22 -18.31 -39.75 -5.92
N ALA A 23 -17.87 -38.50 -5.73
CA ALA A 23 -16.83 -38.16 -4.75
C ALA A 23 -17.33 -38.38 -3.31
N GLU A 24 -18.56 -37.98 -3.00
CA GLU A 24 -19.19 -38.21 -1.68
C GLU A 24 -19.38 -39.71 -1.40
N ALA A 25 -19.79 -40.50 -2.39
CA ALA A 25 -19.91 -41.96 -2.26
C ALA A 25 -18.55 -42.65 -2.08
N LYS A 26 -17.48 -42.13 -2.68
CA LYS A 26 -16.10 -42.61 -2.46
C LYS A 26 -15.60 -42.27 -1.06
N LEU A 27 -15.92 -41.07 -0.55
CA LEU A 27 -15.55 -40.63 0.80
C LEU A 27 -16.26 -41.48 1.88
N ALA A 28 -17.56 -41.74 1.71
CA ALA A 28 -18.34 -42.59 2.62
C ALA A 28 -17.86 -44.05 2.66
N LYS A 29 -17.27 -44.55 1.56
CA LYS A 29 -16.62 -45.88 1.52
C LYS A 29 -15.25 -45.90 2.18
N ALA A 30 -14.49 -44.79 2.13
CA ALA A 30 -13.18 -44.70 2.77
C ALA A 30 -13.29 -44.73 4.31
N ASP A 31 -14.33 -44.09 4.88
CA ASP A 31 -14.58 -44.09 6.32
C ASP A 31 -14.97 -45.48 6.88
N GLN A 32 -15.55 -46.37 6.06
CA GLN A 32 -15.89 -47.74 6.49
C GLN A 32 -14.69 -48.69 6.50
N VAL A 33 -13.62 -48.39 5.75
CA VAL A 33 -12.42 -49.25 5.67
C VAL A 33 -11.44 -48.97 6.83
N ALA A 34 -11.48 -47.79 7.44
CA ALA A 34 -10.61 -47.42 8.56
C ALA A 34 -10.90 -48.16 9.88
N ALA A 35 -12.02 -48.88 10.00
CA ALA A 35 -12.41 -49.61 11.21
C ALA A 35 -11.87 -51.07 11.29
N GLY A 36 -11.15 -51.56 10.26
CA GLY A 36 -10.70 -52.95 10.17
C GLY A 36 -9.20 -53.11 9.99
N GLN A 37 -8.49 -53.32 11.11
CA GLN A 37 -7.21 -54.04 11.28
C GLN A 37 -6.13 -54.01 10.17
N GLY A 38 -4.92 -53.65 10.60
CA GLY A 38 -3.74 -54.51 10.41
C GLY A 38 -2.77 -54.12 9.30
N GLN A 39 -1.56 -53.75 9.71
CA GLN A 39 -0.38 -53.52 8.87
C GLN A 39 -0.20 -54.59 7.80
N ASN A 40 -0.14 -54.18 6.53
CA ASN A 40 0.68 -54.79 5.47
C ASN A 40 0.72 -53.89 4.23
N VAL A 41 1.93 -53.51 3.81
CA VAL A 41 2.19 -52.86 2.52
C VAL A 41 2.25 -53.96 1.47
N THR A 42 1.28 -53.97 0.56
CA THR A 42 1.29 -54.85 -0.62
C THR A 42 1.21 -53.96 -1.85
N ALA A 43 2.26 -53.94 -2.67
CA ALA A 43 2.24 -53.30 -3.97
C ALA A 43 1.74 -54.30 -5.01
N GLY A 44 0.55 -54.06 -5.55
CA GLY A 44 -0.05 -54.81 -6.66
C GLY A 44 -0.86 -53.83 -7.52
N GLY A 45 -0.66 -53.89 -8.84
CA GLY A 45 -1.03 -52.86 -9.83
C GLY A 45 -2.49 -52.41 -9.85
N ASP A 46 -2.72 -51.14 -10.19
CA ASP A 46 -3.10 -50.68 -11.54
C ASP A 46 -2.90 -49.14 -11.59
N MET A 47 -2.17 -48.63 -12.59
CA MET A 47 -1.87 -47.20 -12.71
C MET A 47 -3.06 -46.48 -13.36
N ALA A 48 -3.95 -45.89 -12.57
CA ALA A 48 -4.97 -45.00 -13.11
C ALA A 48 -5.46 -43.85 -12.21
N ASP A 49 -5.10 -43.77 -10.92
CA ASP A 49 -5.51 -42.64 -10.08
C ASP A 49 -4.36 -42.19 -9.17
N ASN A 50 -3.86 -40.97 -9.40
CA ASN A 50 -2.63 -40.40 -8.85
C ASN A 50 -2.80 -39.81 -7.43
N THR A 51 -3.34 -40.59 -6.48
CA THR A 51 -3.43 -40.16 -5.07
C THR A 51 -3.05 -41.30 -4.14
N ILE A 52 -1.98 -41.11 -3.36
CA ILE A 52 -1.59 -42.05 -2.29
C ILE A 52 -1.91 -41.37 -0.95
N VAL A 53 -2.90 -41.93 -0.25
CA VAL A 53 -3.18 -41.56 1.14
C VAL A 53 -2.34 -42.48 2.03
N THR A 54 -1.38 -41.91 2.76
CA THR A 54 -0.63 -42.66 3.76
C THR A 54 -1.39 -42.67 5.08
N GLY A 55 -1.35 -43.80 5.79
CA GLY A 55 -2.17 -44.08 6.98
C GLY A 55 -1.86 -43.23 8.22
N ASP A 56 -1.04 -42.20 8.09
CA ASP A 56 -0.68 -41.20 9.09
C ASP A 56 -1.47 -39.88 8.93
N GLY A 57 -2.44 -39.83 8.00
CA GLY A 57 -3.25 -38.62 7.74
C GLY A 57 -2.57 -37.60 6.83
N ASN A 58 -1.42 -37.96 6.23
CA ASN A 58 -0.76 -37.16 5.20
C ASN A 58 -1.30 -37.53 3.80
N ILE A 59 -1.67 -36.52 3.01
CA ILE A 59 -2.01 -36.68 1.59
C ILE A 59 -0.76 -36.37 0.77
N THR A 60 -0.18 -37.38 0.13
CA THR A 60 0.90 -37.15 -0.85
C THR A 60 0.28 -37.06 -2.24
N ILE A 61 0.20 -35.84 -2.78
CA ILE A 61 -0.27 -35.58 -4.15
C ILE A 61 0.94 -35.71 -5.09
N ILE A 62 0.95 -36.72 -5.96
CA ILE A 62 1.87 -36.76 -7.10
C ILE A 62 1.10 -36.27 -8.31
N ALA A 63 1.14 -34.96 -8.57
CA ALA A 63 0.58 -34.41 -9.80
C ALA A 63 1.65 -33.58 -10.52
N GLU A 64 1.96 -33.97 -11.76
CA GLU A 64 2.85 -33.26 -12.67
C GLU A 64 2.36 -31.83 -13.03
N GLN A 65 1.20 -31.42 -12.54
CA GLN A 65 0.61 -30.10 -12.78
C GLN A 65 -0.04 -29.46 -11.53
N VAL A 66 0.54 -29.65 -10.34
CA VAL A 66 0.22 -28.72 -9.24
C VAL A 66 1.09 -27.47 -9.41
N SER A 67 0.47 -26.30 -9.58
CA SER A 67 1.25 -25.06 -9.62
C SER A 67 2.02 -24.90 -8.31
N ALA A 68 3.25 -24.41 -8.39
CA ALA A 68 4.06 -24.13 -7.19
C ALA A 68 3.32 -23.21 -6.20
N GLU A 69 2.44 -22.33 -6.70
CA GLU A 69 1.54 -21.49 -5.91
C GLU A 69 0.54 -22.30 -5.07
N PHE A 70 -0.06 -23.38 -5.60
CA PHE A 70 -1.03 -24.20 -4.85
C PHE A 70 -0.34 -25.06 -3.78
N VAL A 71 0.84 -25.61 -4.08
CA VAL A 71 1.67 -26.32 -3.08
C VAL A 71 2.12 -25.36 -1.97
N ARG A 72 2.54 -24.13 -2.31
CA ARG A 72 2.89 -23.11 -1.31
C ARG A 72 1.69 -22.62 -0.49
N ALA A 73 0.52 -22.50 -1.10
CA ALA A 73 -0.71 -22.15 -0.40
C ALA A 73 -1.09 -23.20 0.66
N LEU A 74 -0.92 -24.49 0.33
CA LEU A 74 -1.11 -25.61 1.27
C LEU A 74 -0.01 -25.71 2.34
N GLN A 75 1.21 -25.23 2.04
CA GLN A 75 2.35 -25.20 2.96
C GLN A 75 2.46 -23.90 3.76
N SER A 76 1.56 -22.93 3.55
CA SER A 76 1.49 -21.73 4.38
C SER A 76 1.26 -22.17 5.82
N THR A 77 2.27 -21.96 6.66
CA THR A 77 2.24 -22.33 8.06
C THR A 77 1.25 -21.37 8.71
N GLN A 78 -0.02 -21.76 8.80
CA GLN A 78 -1.02 -20.95 9.50
C GLN A 78 -0.52 -20.77 10.92
N LEU A 79 -0.17 -19.52 11.25
CA LEU A 79 0.25 -19.17 12.60
C LEU A 79 -0.87 -19.54 13.57
N SER A 80 -0.50 -20.12 14.71
CA SER A 80 -1.45 -20.25 15.81
C SER A 80 -1.97 -18.85 16.19
N GLU A 81 -3.14 -18.76 16.81
CA GLU A 81 -3.70 -17.47 17.22
C GLU A 81 -2.76 -16.70 18.15
N SER A 82 -2.07 -17.40 19.06
CA SER A 82 -1.05 -16.82 19.93
C SER A 82 0.18 -16.32 19.16
N ASP A 83 0.67 -17.08 18.18
CA ASP A 83 1.82 -16.65 17.37
C ASP A 83 1.47 -15.47 16.48
N LEU A 84 0.24 -15.44 15.94
CA LEU A 84 -0.26 -14.33 15.15
C LEU A 84 -0.38 -13.05 15.99
N GLN A 85 -0.86 -13.16 17.23
CA GLN A 85 -0.94 -12.04 18.16
C GLN A 85 0.46 -11.51 18.52
N ALA A 86 1.40 -12.40 18.82
CA ALA A 86 2.79 -12.03 19.10
C ALA A 86 3.47 -11.36 17.89
N ALA A 87 3.29 -11.93 16.70
CA ALA A 87 3.80 -11.35 15.44
C ALA A 87 3.18 -9.98 15.17
N THR A 88 1.87 -9.82 15.38
CA THR A 88 1.19 -8.53 15.23
C THR A 88 1.78 -7.48 16.18
N GLN A 89 1.99 -7.82 17.45
CA GLN A 89 2.55 -6.89 18.43
C GLN A 89 3.99 -6.50 18.09
N ALA A 90 4.83 -7.47 17.69
CA ALA A 90 6.20 -7.21 17.27
C ALA A 90 6.25 -6.31 16.02
N TYR A 91 5.37 -6.55 15.05
CA TYR A 91 5.25 -5.71 13.86
C TYR A 91 4.82 -4.28 14.20
N ILE A 92 3.85 -4.10 15.10
CA ILE A 92 3.44 -2.78 15.59
C ILE A 92 4.62 -2.05 16.24
N GLN A 93 5.39 -2.72 17.10
CA GLN A 93 6.58 -2.12 17.74
C GLN A 93 7.64 -1.71 16.73
N PHE A 94 7.85 -2.52 15.68
CA PHE A 94 8.72 -2.17 14.58
C PHE A 94 8.25 -0.88 13.89
N LEU A 95 6.97 -0.76 13.53
CA LEU A 95 6.43 0.44 12.89
C LEU A 95 6.60 1.69 13.77
N LEU A 96 6.24 1.58 15.05
CA LEU A 96 6.37 2.68 16.02
C LEU A 96 7.81 3.15 16.17
N THR A 97 8.77 2.22 16.16
CA THR A 97 10.20 2.57 16.24
C THR A 97 10.69 3.18 14.93
N ARG A 98 10.31 2.58 13.80
CA ARG A 98 10.85 2.91 12.47
C ARG A 98 10.36 4.24 11.92
N PHE A 99 9.14 4.65 12.25
CA PHE A 99 8.48 5.83 11.70
C PHE A 99 8.20 6.94 12.73
N ARG A 100 8.75 6.82 13.95
CA ARG A 100 8.56 7.78 15.04
C ARG A 100 8.89 9.21 14.66
N TYR A 101 10.02 9.39 13.97
CA TYR A 101 10.61 10.70 13.68
C TYR A 101 10.66 10.96 12.18
N LEU A 102 10.65 12.24 11.82
CA LEU A 102 10.93 12.66 10.45
C LEU A 102 12.32 12.19 10.00
N ASP A 103 12.41 11.77 8.75
CA ASP A 103 13.64 11.27 8.13
C ASP A 103 14.21 12.34 7.21
N PHE A 104 15.36 12.89 7.59
CA PHE A 104 16.03 13.96 6.85
C PHE A 104 17.12 13.48 5.89
N ARG A 105 17.25 12.15 5.69
CA ARG A 105 18.27 11.59 4.80
C ARG A 105 18.12 12.13 3.38
N GLY A 106 19.24 12.48 2.75
CA GLY A 106 19.30 13.02 1.40
C GLY A 106 19.10 14.55 1.29
N MET A 107 18.77 15.26 2.38
CA MET A 107 18.64 16.72 2.38
C MET A 107 19.96 17.47 2.71
N GLY A 108 21.11 16.79 2.72
CA GLY A 108 22.43 17.41 2.94
C GLY A 108 22.64 18.06 4.32
N MET A 109 21.67 17.93 5.22
CA MET A 109 21.63 18.57 6.54
C MET A 109 21.68 17.57 7.71
N ALA A 110 21.76 16.27 7.41
CA ALA A 110 21.82 15.19 8.40
C ALA A 110 23.00 15.32 9.38
N ASP A 111 24.05 16.05 9.00
CA ASP A 111 25.28 16.17 9.79
C ASP A 111 25.30 17.36 10.76
N ARG A 112 24.33 18.29 10.69
CA ARG A 112 24.40 19.55 11.46
C ARG A 112 23.59 19.55 12.75
N VAL A 113 22.42 18.89 12.80
CA VAL A 113 21.67 18.67 14.05
C VAL A 113 20.85 17.38 13.96
N ALA A 114 21.02 16.48 14.94
CA ALA A 114 20.15 15.32 15.11
C ALA A 114 18.77 15.75 15.64
N LEU A 115 17.93 16.31 14.77
CA LEU A 115 16.59 16.75 15.13
C LEU A 115 15.64 15.55 15.24
N GLN A 116 15.25 15.21 16.47
CA GLN A 116 14.22 14.20 16.74
C GLN A 116 12.82 14.83 16.71
N LEU A 117 12.35 15.19 15.51
CA LEU A 117 11.01 15.77 15.34
C LEU A 117 9.95 14.67 15.16
N PRO A 118 8.97 14.51 16.07
CA PRO A 118 7.97 13.45 15.97
C PRO A 118 7.11 13.61 14.71
N LEU A 119 7.04 12.58 13.86
CA LEU A 119 6.33 12.64 12.59
C LEU A 119 4.86 13.06 12.78
N THR A 120 4.19 12.51 13.79
CA THR A 120 2.77 12.78 14.06
C THR A 120 2.51 14.21 14.52
N ALA A 121 3.47 14.86 15.18
CA ALA A 121 3.36 16.26 15.61
C ALA A 121 3.61 17.24 14.45
N MET A 122 4.44 16.82 13.49
CA MET A 122 4.86 17.63 12.34
C MET A 122 3.96 17.48 11.12
N TYR A 123 3.09 16.48 11.09
CA TYR A 123 2.26 16.20 9.92
C TYR A 123 1.19 17.29 9.71
N VAL A 124 1.13 17.81 8.49
CA VAL A 124 0.05 18.68 7.99
C VAL A 124 -0.84 17.84 7.07
N PRO A 125 -2.17 17.79 7.29
CA PRO A 125 -3.09 17.01 6.48
C PRO A 125 -3.05 17.37 5.00
N LEU A 126 -2.80 16.37 4.14
CA LEU A 126 -2.79 16.57 2.69
C LEU A 126 -4.20 16.65 2.13
N LYS A 127 -4.37 17.49 1.11
CA LYS A 127 -5.58 17.59 0.29
C LYS A 127 -5.31 17.02 -1.10
N ALA A 128 -6.35 16.49 -1.74
CA ALA A 128 -6.26 15.96 -3.10
C ALA A 128 -7.54 16.23 -3.90
N ARG A 129 -7.40 16.25 -5.22
CA ARG A 129 -8.53 16.28 -6.15
C ARG A 129 -8.70 14.91 -6.79
N GLN A 130 -9.92 14.41 -6.78
CA GLN A 130 -10.28 13.18 -7.46
C GLN A 130 -10.36 13.40 -8.98
N GLU A 131 -9.85 12.46 -9.76
CA GLU A 131 -10.01 12.45 -11.22
C GLU A 131 -11.38 11.85 -11.60
N SER A 132 -12.13 12.51 -12.48
CA SER A 132 -13.46 12.04 -12.90
C SER A 132 -13.36 10.86 -13.89
N PRO A 133 -14.06 9.73 -13.69
CA PRO A 133 -13.99 8.56 -14.56
C PRO A 133 -14.58 8.74 -15.98
N ARG A 134 -15.40 9.77 -16.22
CA ARG A 134 -16.11 9.98 -17.51
C ARG A 134 -15.96 11.41 -18.03
N GLY A 135 -14.73 11.76 -18.38
CA GLY A 135 -14.41 12.91 -19.22
C GLY A 135 -13.46 12.45 -20.31
N GLU A 136 -14.03 12.11 -21.45
CA GLU A 136 -13.44 11.77 -22.74
C GLU A 136 -11.96 12.12 -22.90
N THR A 137 -11.20 11.11 -23.35
CA THR A 137 -10.09 11.22 -24.29
C THR A 137 -9.17 12.39 -24.03
N TRP A 138 -7.98 12.11 -23.49
CA TRP A 138 -6.79 12.95 -23.66
C TRP A 138 -6.66 13.28 -25.15
N ALA A 139 -7.32 14.35 -25.59
CA ALA A 139 -7.25 14.85 -26.94
C ALA A 139 -5.82 15.35 -27.06
N ARG A 140 -5.02 14.46 -27.66
CA ARG A 140 -3.93 14.74 -28.59
C ARG A 140 -3.32 16.13 -28.41
N GLU A 141 -2.06 16.14 -27.99
CA GLU A 141 -1.17 17.29 -27.96
C GLU A 141 -1.28 18.18 -26.71
N MET A 142 -0.69 17.70 -25.60
CA MET A 142 -0.16 18.59 -24.56
C MET A 142 1.11 19.32 -25.04
N MET A 143 0.99 20.00 -26.18
CA MET A 143 1.86 21.08 -26.67
C MET A 143 1.05 21.90 -27.67
N VAL A 144 0.62 23.11 -27.32
CA VAL A 144 0.20 24.10 -28.32
C VAL A 144 1.45 24.88 -28.71
N ALA A 145 2.02 24.55 -29.87
CA ALA A 145 3.18 25.22 -30.45
C ALA A 145 4.38 25.39 -29.48
N GLY A 146 4.72 24.35 -28.71
CA GLY A 146 5.94 24.31 -27.89
C GLY A 146 5.93 25.16 -26.61
N ARG A 147 4.76 25.51 -26.05
CA ARG A 147 4.64 26.26 -24.77
C ARG A 147 3.69 25.59 -23.77
N LYS A 148 3.87 25.88 -22.46
CA LYS A 148 2.99 25.43 -21.35
C LYS A 148 1.62 26.11 -21.42
N ALA A 149 0.58 25.36 -21.05
CA ALA A 149 -0.82 25.78 -21.02
C ALA A 149 -1.05 27.07 -20.20
N GLY A 150 -1.95 27.93 -20.69
CA GLY A 150 -2.26 29.24 -20.09
C GLY A 150 -3.29 29.17 -18.95
N GLU A 151 -3.47 30.27 -18.22
CA GLU A 151 -4.38 30.38 -17.06
C GLU A 151 -5.83 30.00 -17.37
N ALA A 152 -6.32 30.29 -18.58
CA ALA A 152 -7.66 29.91 -19.03
C ALA A 152 -7.84 28.38 -19.20
N GLU A 153 -6.76 27.66 -19.51
CA GLU A 153 -6.77 26.20 -19.69
C GLU A 153 -6.63 25.48 -18.34
N ALA A 154 -5.88 26.06 -17.40
CA ALA A 154 -5.83 25.62 -16.00
C ALA A 154 -7.20 25.77 -15.31
N MET A 155 -7.93 26.85 -15.61
CA MET A 155 -9.29 27.08 -15.12
C MET A 155 -10.28 26.03 -15.65
N ALA A 156 -10.18 25.66 -16.93
CA ALA A 156 -10.97 24.59 -17.54
C ALA A 156 -10.59 23.17 -17.02
N MET A 157 -9.34 22.94 -16.60
CA MET A 157 -8.95 21.71 -15.88
C MET A 157 -9.52 21.68 -14.45
N GLY A 158 -9.60 22.83 -13.78
CA GLY A 158 -10.21 22.98 -12.46
C GLY A 158 -11.70 22.67 -12.43
N GLU A 159 -12.42 22.88 -13.54
CA GLU A 159 -13.83 22.51 -13.69
C GLU A 159 -14.05 21.00 -13.88
N LYS A 160 -13.03 20.24 -14.33
CA LYS A 160 -13.12 18.79 -14.60
C LYS A 160 -12.57 17.91 -13.47
N LEU A 161 -11.79 18.49 -12.56
CA LEU A 161 -11.32 17.86 -11.32
C LEU A 161 -12.24 18.25 -10.16
N GLY A 162 -12.53 17.31 -9.25
CA GLY A 162 -13.30 17.64 -8.04
C GLY A 162 -12.66 18.76 -7.21
N ALA A 163 -13.43 19.40 -6.32
CA ALA A 163 -12.88 20.32 -5.33
C ALA A 163 -11.81 19.61 -4.47
N PRO A 164 -10.78 20.32 -3.96
CA PRO A 164 -9.82 19.72 -3.04
C PRO A 164 -10.55 19.15 -1.83
N GLN A 165 -10.21 17.91 -1.48
CA GLN A 165 -10.78 17.21 -0.33
C GLN A 165 -9.64 16.68 0.54
N PRO A 166 -9.84 16.56 1.87
CA PRO A 166 -8.89 15.88 2.73
C PRO A 166 -8.60 14.48 2.20
N LEU A 167 -7.33 14.14 2.03
CA LEU A 167 -6.90 12.86 1.48
C LEU A 167 -7.39 11.68 2.32
N LEU A 168 -7.46 11.87 3.64
CA LEU A 168 -7.96 10.88 4.58
C LEU A 168 -9.44 10.54 4.33
N ASP A 169 -10.26 11.53 3.95
CA ASP A 169 -11.68 11.32 3.65
C ASP A 169 -11.87 10.51 2.37
N LEU A 170 -11.05 10.77 1.35
CA LEU A 170 -11.03 9.97 0.12
C LEU A 170 -10.65 8.52 0.44
N MET A 171 -9.60 8.34 1.24
CA MET A 171 -9.14 7.01 1.66
C MET A 171 -10.19 6.25 2.47
N ALA A 172 -10.93 6.93 3.36
CA ALA A 172 -11.97 6.32 4.18
C ALA A 172 -13.09 5.72 3.31
N ARG A 173 -13.45 6.39 2.22
CA ARG A 173 -14.58 6.01 1.34
C ARG A 173 -14.25 4.93 0.32
N GLN A 174 -12.99 4.84 -0.12
CA GLN A 174 -12.60 3.96 -1.22
C GLN A 174 -11.99 2.63 -0.76
N LYS A 175 -12.10 1.58 -1.59
CA LYS A 175 -11.37 0.32 -1.39
C LYS A 175 -9.89 0.51 -1.71
N GLY A 176 -9.60 1.21 -2.81
CA GLY A 176 -8.25 1.56 -3.23
C GLY A 176 -8.14 3.02 -3.65
N LEU A 177 -6.99 3.63 -3.39
CA LEU A 177 -6.65 4.97 -3.87
C LEU A 177 -5.24 4.99 -4.47
N VAL A 178 -5.12 5.55 -5.67
CA VAL A 178 -3.85 5.96 -6.27
C VAL A 178 -3.65 7.44 -5.97
N ILE A 179 -2.51 7.76 -5.39
CA ILE A 179 -2.12 9.10 -4.98
C ILE A 179 -0.99 9.56 -5.89
N LEU A 180 -1.32 10.48 -6.78
CA LEU A 180 -0.38 11.14 -7.67
C LEU A 180 0.07 12.47 -7.07
N GLY A 181 1.31 12.84 -7.29
CA GLY A 181 1.79 14.16 -6.91
C GLY A 181 3.25 14.37 -7.27
N ASP A 182 3.68 15.61 -7.28
CA ASP A 182 5.06 15.96 -7.60
C ASP A 182 6.06 15.46 -6.54
N PRO A 183 7.37 15.43 -6.87
CA PRO A 183 8.41 15.17 -5.89
C PRO A 183 8.28 16.13 -4.70
N GLY A 184 8.42 15.62 -3.48
CA GLY A 184 8.30 16.43 -2.27
C GLY A 184 6.88 16.75 -1.80
N ALA A 185 5.84 16.34 -2.54
CA ALA A 185 4.43 16.55 -2.15
C ALA A 185 3.96 15.80 -0.90
N GLY A 186 4.83 15.03 -0.23
CA GLY A 186 4.51 14.36 1.03
C GLY A 186 3.85 12.97 0.94
N LYS A 187 3.82 12.33 -0.24
CA LYS A 187 3.23 10.99 -0.46
C LYS A 187 3.74 9.93 0.53
N THR A 188 5.04 9.67 0.56
CA THR A 188 5.66 8.72 1.50
C THR A 188 5.49 9.16 2.96
N THR A 189 5.51 10.47 3.24
CA THR A 189 5.25 11.01 4.58
C THR A 189 3.83 10.68 5.06
N PHE A 190 2.83 10.77 4.17
CA PHE A 190 1.47 10.36 4.45
C PHE A 190 1.35 8.86 4.76
N LEU A 191 2.01 7.99 3.97
CA LEU A 191 2.01 6.55 4.26
C LEU A 191 2.61 6.23 5.64
N LYS A 192 3.74 6.85 5.98
CA LYS A 192 4.38 6.70 7.30
C LYS A 192 3.51 7.24 8.43
N TYR A 193 2.83 8.36 8.20
CA TYR A 193 1.89 8.94 9.16
C TYR A 193 0.72 8.00 9.43
N LEU A 194 0.11 7.43 8.38
CA LEU A 194 -0.93 6.40 8.54
C LEU A 194 -0.41 5.19 9.29
N ALA A 195 0.80 4.72 8.95
CA ALA A 195 1.42 3.60 9.63
C ALA A 195 1.55 3.83 11.14
N MET A 196 2.06 5.01 11.53
CA MET A 196 2.17 5.43 12.93
C MET A 196 0.81 5.51 13.63
N ARG A 197 -0.16 6.21 13.03
CA ARG A 197 -1.49 6.41 13.62
C ARG A 197 -2.21 5.07 13.83
N LEU A 198 -2.11 4.14 12.87
CA LEU A 198 -2.71 2.80 13.01
C LEU A 198 -1.98 1.94 14.04
N ALA A 199 -0.64 1.98 14.07
CA ALA A 199 0.15 1.28 15.08
C ALA A 199 -0.12 1.80 16.51
N LEU A 200 -0.51 3.08 16.65
CA LEU A 200 -0.98 3.67 17.90
C LEU A 200 -2.45 3.34 18.25
N GLY A 201 -3.12 2.51 17.45
CA GLY A 201 -4.52 2.13 17.66
C GLY A 201 -5.53 3.22 17.31
N GLN A 202 -5.14 4.23 16.53
CA GLN A 202 -5.98 5.41 16.22
C GLN A 202 -6.74 5.28 14.90
N GLY A 203 -6.98 4.06 14.44
CA GLY A 203 -7.61 3.78 13.15
C GLY A 203 -9.08 4.20 13.06
N ASP A 204 -9.84 4.11 14.17
CA ASP A 204 -11.25 4.51 14.19
C ASP A 204 -11.42 6.02 13.95
N ALA A 205 -10.55 6.84 14.55
CA ALA A 205 -10.53 8.30 14.32
C ALA A 205 -10.22 8.67 12.85
N MET A 206 -9.68 7.73 12.08
CA MET A 206 -9.36 7.87 10.66
C MET A 206 -10.32 7.11 9.74
N GLN A 207 -11.36 6.46 10.30
CA GLN A 207 -12.27 5.57 9.58
C GLN A 207 -11.55 4.40 8.86
N LEU A 208 -10.41 4.00 9.39
CA LEU A 208 -9.62 2.87 8.90
C LEU A 208 -9.75 1.63 9.79
N GLY A 209 -10.43 1.74 10.94
CA GLY A 209 -10.68 0.62 11.84
C GLY A 209 -9.40 0.01 12.41
N GLY A 210 -9.48 -1.22 12.91
CA GLY A 210 -8.32 -1.99 13.40
C GLY A 210 -7.43 -2.57 12.29
N ARG A 211 -7.31 -1.91 11.13
CA ARG A 211 -6.46 -2.41 10.02
C ARG A 211 -4.99 -2.19 10.34
N LEU A 212 -4.16 -3.18 10.02
CA LEU A 212 -2.71 -3.09 10.16
C LEU A 212 -2.08 -2.58 8.85
N PRO A 213 -1.21 -1.56 8.90
CA PRO A 213 -0.58 -0.97 7.74
C PRO A 213 0.60 -1.81 7.27
N ILE A 214 0.64 -2.14 5.98
CA ILE A 214 1.71 -2.93 5.34
C ILE A 214 2.34 -2.04 4.27
N LEU A 215 3.59 -1.62 4.46
CA LEU A 215 4.31 -0.78 3.50
C LEU A 215 5.09 -1.64 2.51
N VAL A 216 4.80 -1.47 1.22
CA VAL A 216 5.44 -2.19 0.12
C VAL A 216 6.24 -1.19 -0.72
N PRO A 217 7.57 -1.10 -0.58
CA PRO A 217 8.38 -0.28 -1.48
C PRO A 217 8.45 -0.94 -2.86
N LEU A 218 7.81 -0.32 -3.85
CA LEU A 218 7.65 -0.90 -5.18
C LEU A 218 8.97 -1.06 -5.93
N SER A 219 9.95 -0.17 -5.70
CA SER A 219 11.30 -0.29 -6.25
C SER A 219 12.02 -1.55 -5.74
N ALA A 220 11.93 -1.84 -4.45
CA ALA A 220 12.48 -3.07 -3.86
C ALA A 220 11.75 -4.32 -4.35
N TYR A 221 10.41 -4.25 -4.45
CA TYR A 221 9.62 -5.37 -4.98
C TYR A 221 9.94 -5.66 -6.46
N ALA A 222 10.08 -4.62 -7.28
CA ALA A 222 10.47 -4.74 -8.68
C ALA A 222 11.81 -5.47 -8.84
N ASN A 223 12.80 -5.12 -8.02
CA ASN A 223 14.11 -5.77 -8.03
C ASN A 223 13.99 -7.25 -7.64
N ALA A 224 13.22 -7.56 -6.60
CA ALA A 224 13.01 -8.93 -6.16
C ALA A 224 12.39 -9.79 -7.26
N ILE A 225 11.31 -9.33 -7.92
CA ILE A 225 10.67 -10.04 -9.04
C ILE A 225 11.65 -10.24 -10.22
N ALA A 226 12.52 -9.26 -10.48
CA ALA A 226 13.47 -9.34 -11.58
C ALA A 226 14.59 -10.36 -11.34
N GLU A 227 14.99 -10.56 -10.08
CA GLU A 227 15.96 -11.58 -9.69
C GLU A 227 15.31 -12.97 -9.64
N HIS A 228 14.16 -13.07 -8.98
CA HIS A 228 13.41 -14.31 -8.79
C HIS A 228 11.91 -14.04 -8.85
N ASP A 229 11.15 -14.88 -9.55
CA ASP A 229 9.69 -14.75 -9.56
C ASP A 229 9.11 -15.08 -8.17
N VAL A 230 8.86 -14.04 -7.36
CA VAL A 230 8.39 -14.13 -5.97
C VAL A 230 7.03 -13.48 -5.77
N SER A 231 6.23 -14.08 -4.88
CA SER A 231 4.96 -13.48 -4.46
C SER A 231 5.20 -12.23 -3.61
N LEU A 232 4.16 -11.39 -3.46
CA LEU A 232 4.27 -10.20 -2.62
C LEU A 232 4.54 -10.57 -1.14
N GLN A 233 3.93 -11.65 -0.66
CA GLN A 233 4.06 -12.09 0.73
C GLN A 233 5.44 -12.69 1.00
N GLU A 234 6.01 -13.44 0.07
CA GLU A 234 7.40 -13.91 0.13
C GLU A 234 8.37 -12.73 0.17
N PHE A 235 8.21 -11.78 -0.76
CA PHE A 235 8.99 -10.55 -0.77
C PHE A 235 8.90 -9.81 0.57
N LEU A 236 7.69 -9.63 1.13
CA LEU A 236 7.53 -8.94 2.41
C LEU A 236 8.19 -9.69 3.57
N GLY A 237 8.10 -11.03 3.57
CA GLY A 237 8.81 -11.87 4.53
C GLY A 237 10.30 -11.58 4.55
N ASP A 238 10.95 -11.59 3.39
CA ASP A 238 12.40 -11.37 3.27
C ASP A 238 12.77 -9.89 3.47
N TYR A 239 11.98 -8.97 2.93
CA TYR A 239 12.21 -7.53 3.03
C TYR A 239 12.23 -7.03 4.48
N TYR A 240 11.30 -7.51 5.31
CA TYR A 240 11.26 -7.13 6.72
C TYR A 240 12.26 -7.91 7.56
N ARG A 241 12.51 -9.19 7.27
CA ARG A 241 13.59 -9.96 7.91
C ARG A 241 14.95 -9.26 7.77
N ASN A 242 15.26 -8.77 6.57
CA ASN A 242 16.49 -8.03 6.28
C ASN A 242 16.56 -6.66 6.98
N GLN A 243 15.45 -6.19 7.56
CA GLN A 243 15.39 -4.99 8.41
C GLN A 243 15.41 -5.30 9.91
N GLY A 244 15.71 -6.55 10.30
CA GLY A 244 15.80 -6.98 11.69
C GLY A 244 14.44 -7.35 12.31
N VAL A 245 13.41 -7.59 11.50
CA VAL A 245 12.10 -8.05 11.96
C VAL A 245 12.10 -9.58 12.01
N GLU A 246 12.32 -10.15 13.18
CA GLU A 246 12.40 -11.60 13.41
C GLU A 246 11.02 -12.26 13.62
N ILE A 247 10.07 -11.97 12.73
CA ILE A 247 8.75 -12.60 12.71
C ILE A 247 8.37 -13.02 11.29
N PRO A 248 7.48 -14.02 11.11
CA PRO A 248 7.05 -14.47 9.79
C PRO A 248 6.07 -13.48 9.17
N VAL A 249 6.57 -12.33 8.68
CA VAL A 249 5.74 -11.24 8.14
C VAL A 249 4.86 -11.69 6.97
N GLY A 250 5.35 -12.58 6.09
CA GLY A 250 4.53 -13.13 5.01
C GLY A 250 3.25 -13.81 5.52
N ALA A 251 3.37 -14.68 6.52
CA ALA A 251 2.23 -15.37 7.13
C ALA A 251 1.30 -14.41 7.92
N LEU A 252 1.87 -13.39 8.59
CA LEU A 252 1.08 -12.32 9.20
C LEU A 252 0.24 -11.57 8.15
N VAL A 253 0.86 -11.22 7.01
CA VAL A 253 0.19 -10.54 5.89
C VAL A 253 -0.94 -11.41 5.32
N ASP A 254 -0.71 -12.71 5.11
CA ASP A 254 -1.75 -13.63 4.64
C ASP A 254 -2.95 -13.66 5.60
N ALA A 255 -2.71 -13.77 6.91
CA ALA A 255 -3.78 -13.76 7.91
C ALA A 255 -4.57 -12.44 7.92
N LEU A 256 -3.89 -11.29 7.77
CA LEU A 256 -4.52 -9.97 7.71
C LEU A 256 -5.37 -9.81 6.44
N LEU A 257 -4.85 -10.23 5.29
CA LEU A 257 -5.56 -10.19 4.01
C LEU A 257 -6.79 -11.09 4.04
N ALA A 258 -6.68 -12.30 4.59
CA ALA A 258 -7.78 -13.24 4.71
C ALA A 258 -8.90 -12.71 5.61
N SER A 259 -8.55 -12.00 6.68
CA SER A 259 -9.48 -11.45 7.68
C SER A 259 -9.98 -10.03 7.36
N GLY A 260 -9.53 -9.40 6.27
CA GLY A 260 -9.97 -8.05 5.90
C GLY A 260 -9.33 -6.92 6.69
N LYS A 261 -8.28 -7.22 7.46
CA LYS A 261 -7.64 -6.31 8.40
C LYS A 261 -6.35 -5.70 7.84
N ALA A 262 -6.09 -5.81 6.55
CA ALA A 262 -4.91 -5.19 5.92
C ALA A 262 -5.23 -3.79 5.36
N LEU A 263 -4.29 -2.87 5.58
CA LEU A 263 -4.10 -1.68 4.75
C LEU A 263 -2.77 -1.85 3.99
N VAL A 264 -2.81 -2.16 2.70
CA VAL A 264 -1.61 -2.36 1.88
C VAL A 264 -1.25 -1.06 1.18
N MET A 265 -0.03 -0.57 1.39
CA MET A 265 0.45 0.72 0.90
C MET A 265 1.66 0.51 -0.01
N PHE A 266 1.43 0.58 -1.31
CA PHE A 266 2.44 0.49 -2.36
C PHE A 266 3.12 1.86 -2.55
N ASP A 267 4.39 1.97 -2.20
CA ASP A 267 5.12 3.23 -2.23
C ASP A 267 6.07 3.32 -3.43
N GLY A 268 5.98 4.41 -4.18
CA GLY A 268 6.99 4.84 -5.15
C GLY A 268 7.01 4.07 -6.46
N LEU A 269 5.86 3.94 -7.15
CA LEU A 269 5.85 3.29 -8.48
C LEU A 269 6.77 3.99 -9.48
N ASP A 270 6.96 5.31 -9.34
CA ASP A 270 7.88 6.11 -10.17
C ASP A 270 9.37 5.79 -9.92
N GLU A 271 9.71 5.17 -8.79
CA GLU A 271 11.09 4.81 -8.46
C GLU A 271 11.57 3.54 -9.18
N VAL A 272 10.65 2.79 -9.79
CA VAL A 272 10.96 1.64 -10.64
C VAL A 272 11.47 2.17 -11.99
N GLN A 273 12.77 1.99 -12.23
CA GLN A 273 13.48 2.64 -13.34
C GLN A 273 13.10 2.05 -14.70
N ALA A 274 13.06 0.73 -14.83
CA ALA A 274 12.82 0.07 -16.11
C ALA A 274 11.32 -0.01 -16.41
N GLN A 275 10.91 0.45 -17.60
CA GLN A 275 9.50 0.43 -18.03
C GLN A 275 8.90 -0.98 -17.99
N GLN A 276 9.64 -2.00 -18.43
CA GLN A 276 9.18 -3.38 -18.41
C GLN A 276 8.93 -3.89 -16.98
N GLN A 277 9.79 -3.54 -16.02
CA GLN A 277 9.59 -3.85 -14.61
C GLN A 277 8.38 -3.11 -14.04
N ARG A 278 8.17 -1.84 -14.41
CA ARG A 278 6.97 -1.08 -14.03
C ARG A 278 5.69 -1.77 -14.48
N THR A 279 5.63 -2.18 -15.75
CA THR A 279 4.46 -2.88 -16.30
C THR A 279 4.19 -4.18 -15.55
N LEU A 280 5.24 -4.97 -15.25
CA LEU A 280 5.11 -6.21 -14.49
C LEU A 280 4.61 -5.97 -13.06
N VAL A 281 5.15 -4.96 -12.38
CA VAL A 281 4.72 -4.59 -11.03
C VAL A 281 3.27 -4.13 -11.02
N VAL A 282 2.87 -3.30 -11.99
CA VAL A 282 1.47 -2.83 -12.12
C VAL A 282 0.52 -4.00 -12.30
N ASP A 283 0.81 -4.92 -13.22
CA ASP A 283 0.00 -6.12 -13.45
C ASP A 283 -0.13 -6.97 -12.17
N ARG A 284 0.96 -7.14 -11.40
CA ARG A 284 0.87 -7.83 -10.09
C ARG A 284 0.02 -7.08 -9.08
N VAL A 285 0.19 -5.77 -8.97
CA VAL A 285 -0.59 -4.94 -8.04
C VAL A 285 -2.07 -4.98 -8.39
N GLU A 286 -2.43 -4.91 -9.68
CA GLU A 286 -3.82 -5.00 -10.13
C GLU A 286 -4.46 -6.35 -9.78
N ARG A 287 -3.77 -7.46 -10.07
CA ARG A 287 -4.25 -8.81 -9.72
C ARG A 287 -4.40 -8.97 -8.21
N PHE A 288 -3.41 -8.49 -7.46
CA PHE A 288 -3.42 -8.53 -5.99
C PHE A 288 -4.58 -7.71 -5.42
N PHE A 289 -4.81 -6.50 -5.93
CA PHE A 289 -5.93 -5.65 -5.55
C PHE A 289 -7.27 -6.29 -5.88
N ALA A 290 -7.45 -6.79 -7.11
CA ALA A 290 -8.69 -7.43 -7.55
C ALA A 290 -9.07 -8.62 -6.66
N PHE A 291 -8.09 -9.43 -6.28
CA PHE A 291 -8.29 -10.61 -5.43
C PHE A 291 -8.62 -10.24 -3.98
N HIS A 292 -7.89 -9.29 -3.37
CA HIS A 292 -8.00 -9.02 -1.93
C HIS A 292 -8.96 -7.88 -1.54
N SER A 293 -9.42 -7.05 -2.49
CA SER A 293 -10.30 -5.89 -2.21
C SER A 293 -11.73 -6.24 -1.81
N GLN A 294 -12.16 -7.50 -1.97
CA GLN A 294 -13.52 -7.93 -1.63
C GLN A 294 -13.72 -8.25 -0.15
N ARG A 295 -12.64 -8.35 0.64
CA ARG A 295 -12.69 -8.78 2.04
C ARG A 295 -12.59 -7.65 3.06
N GLY A 296 -12.75 -6.39 2.65
CA GLY A 296 -12.65 -5.23 3.54
C GLY A 296 -11.23 -4.69 3.71
N ASN A 297 -10.23 -5.27 3.06
CA ASN A 297 -8.89 -4.69 2.97
C ASN A 297 -8.94 -3.32 2.26
N LYS A 298 -7.98 -2.45 2.57
CA LYS A 298 -7.79 -1.16 1.89
C LYS A 298 -6.42 -1.09 1.23
N PHE A 299 -6.33 -0.31 0.16
CA PHE A 299 -5.14 -0.21 -0.67
C PHE A 299 -4.79 1.24 -0.96
N LEU A 300 -3.50 1.56 -0.88
CA LEU A 300 -2.94 2.83 -1.35
C LEU A 300 -1.81 2.52 -2.33
N LEU A 301 -1.70 3.32 -3.38
CA LEU A 301 -0.53 3.34 -4.25
C LEU A 301 -0.07 4.78 -4.43
N THR A 302 1.24 5.03 -4.37
CA THR A 302 1.82 6.35 -4.61
C THR A 302 2.66 6.34 -5.89
N SER A 303 2.59 7.43 -6.65
CA SER A 303 3.46 7.66 -7.81
C SER A 303 3.62 9.15 -8.11
N ARG A 304 4.58 9.49 -8.97
CA ARG A 304 4.61 10.79 -9.65
C ARG A 304 3.57 10.82 -10.76
N ILE A 305 3.10 12.02 -11.09
CA ILE A 305 2.21 12.23 -12.25
C ILE A 305 2.93 11.83 -13.54
N VAL A 306 4.21 12.20 -13.66
CA VAL A 306 5.07 11.88 -14.80
C VAL A 306 5.47 10.41 -14.75
N GLY A 307 5.21 9.68 -15.84
CA GLY A 307 5.53 8.26 -15.99
C GLY A 307 4.45 7.30 -15.49
N TYR A 308 3.50 7.75 -14.68
CA TYR A 308 2.37 6.92 -14.24
C TYR A 308 1.40 6.59 -15.39
N ARG A 309 1.13 7.55 -16.28
CA ARG A 309 0.12 7.40 -17.34
C ARG A 309 0.40 6.25 -18.31
N ASP A 310 1.67 5.94 -18.54
CA ASP A 310 2.09 4.85 -19.43
C ASP A 310 1.84 3.45 -18.82
N VAL A 311 1.60 3.41 -17.50
CA VAL A 311 1.37 2.19 -16.71
C VAL A 311 0.19 2.37 -15.74
N ARG A 312 -0.81 3.15 -16.17
CA ARG A 312 -1.99 3.51 -15.35
C ARG A 312 -2.71 2.25 -14.90
N LEU A 313 -3.06 2.18 -13.62
CA LEU A 313 -3.84 1.06 -13.08
C LEU A 313 -5.30 1.19 -13.54
N ASN A 314 -5.87 0.11 -14.06
CA ASN A 314 -7.23 0.08 -14.56
C ASN A 314 -8.01 -1.10 -13.95
N VAL A 315 -8.43 -0.92 -12.70
CA VAL A 315 -9.17 -1.93 -11.94
C VAL A 315 -10.31 -1.30 -11.13
N ASP A 316 -11.47 -1.95 -11.15
CA ASP A 316 -12.68 -1.43 -10.51
C ASP A 316 -12.53 -1.27 -8.99
N GLY A 317 -12.93 -0.11 -8.47
CA GLY A 317 -12.84 0.21 -7.04
C GLY A 317 -11.51 0.83 -6.61
N LEU A 318 -10.58 1.02 -7.55
CA LEU A 318 -9.40 1.86 -7.40
C LEU A 318 -9.68 3.24 -8.00
N ILE A 319 -9.49 4.30 -7.21
CA ILE A 319 -9.71 5.68 -7.66
C ILE A 319 -8.38 6.42 -7.73
N GLU A 320 -8.23 7.28 -8.73
CA GLU A 320 -7.07 8.17 -8.85
C GLU A 320 -7.37 9.55 -8.26
N CYS A 321 -6.40 10.07 -7.52
CA CYS A 321 -6.41 11.44 -7.03
C CYS A 321 -5.02 12.06 -7.18
N THR A 322 -5.00 13.38 -7.38
CA THR A 322 -3.77 14.16 -7.44
C THR A 322 -3.71 15.09 -6.23
N LEU A 323 -2.60 15.03 -5.49
CA LEU A 323 -2.32 15.93 -4.37
C LEU A 323 -2.32 17.38 -4.86
N VAL A 324 -2.88 18.28 -4.05
CA VAL A 324 -2.76 19.71 -4.28
C VAL A 324 -1.64 20.31 -3.45
N ASP A 325 -1.06 21.38 -3.97
CA ASP A 325 -0.11 22.24 -3.27
C ASP A 325 -0.68 22.78 -1.95
N PHE A 326 0.20 23.07 -1.00
CA PHE A 326 -0.17 23.75 0.24
C PHE A 326 -0.75 25.15 -0.03
N ASP A 327 -1.94 25.38 0.53
CA ASP A 327 -2.51 26.71 0.64
C ASP A 327 -1.89 27.48 1.82
N ASP A 328 -2.36 28.71 2.03
CA ASP A 328 -1.78 29.59 3.05
C ASP A 328 -2.01 29.03 4.46
N ASP A 329 -3.17 28.41 4.70
CA ASP A 329 -3.50 27.78 5.99
C ASP A 329 -2.59 26.55 6.25
N ASP A 330 -2.34 25.74 5.22
CA ASP A 330 -1.43 24.59 5.32
C ASP A 330 0.02 25.03 5.60
N ILE A 331 0.45 26.14 4.99
CA ILE A 331 1.78 26.73 5.25
C ILE A 331 1.86 27.28 6.68
N GLU A 332 0.83 27.99 7.14
CA GLU A 332 0.79 28.53 8.50
C GLU A 332 0.85 27.40 9.55
N ASP A 333 0.06 26.34 9.37
CA ASP A 333 0.08 25.16 10.24
C ASP A 333 1.45 24.47 10.23
N PHE A 334 2.06 24.30 9.05
CA PHE A 334 3.40 23.74 8.93
C PHE A 334 4.42 24.58 9.71
N VAL A 335 4.45 25.89 9.46
CA VAL A 335 5.45 26.79 10.04
C VAL A 335 5.29 26.87 11.56
N GLY A 336 4.05 26.96 12.05
CA GLY A 336 3.76 26.95 13.49
C GLY A 336 4.25 25.66 14.18
N LYS A 337 3.91 24.49 13.61
CA LYS A 337 4.39 23.19 14.10
C LYS A 337 5.91 23.10 14.07
N TRP A 338 6.50 23.55 12.97
CA TRP A 338 7.95 23.46 12.73
C TRP A 338 8.75 24.30 13.72
N SER A 339 8.45 25.60 13.81
CA SER A 339 9.15 26.49 14.74
C SER A 339 8.98 26.04 16.19
N GLY A 340 7.78 25.60 16.57
CA GLY A 340 7.53 25.07 17.92
C GLY A 340 8.34 23.82 18.24
N ALA A 341 8.33 22.83 17.34
CA ALA A 341 9.03 21.57 17.56
C ALA A 341 10.56 21.74 17.52
N LEU A 342 11.07 22.64 16.67
CA LEU A 342 12.49 22.90 16.52
C LEU A 342 13.10 23.57 17.76
N GLU A 343 12.43 24.58 18.31
CA GLU A 343 12.88 25.25 19.53
C GLU A 343 12.81 24.32 20.74
N GLN A 344 11.75 23.49 20.85
CA GLN A 344 11.65 22.48 21.90
C GLN A 344 12.77 21.44 21.81
N ALA A 345 13.14 21.01 20.59
CA ALA A 345 14.21 20.04 20.38
C ALA A 345 15.60 20.64 20.67
N SER A 346 15.78 21.95 20.52
CA SER A 346 17.08 22.63 20.68
C SER A 346 17.34 23.13 22.11
N GLN A 347 16.33 23.72 22.78
CA GLN A 347 16.48 24.41 24.07
C GLN A 347 15.63 23.81 25.20
N GLY A 348 14.80 22.81 24.91
CA GLY A 348 13.80 22.29 25.85
C GLY A 348 12.55 23.18 25.94
N ALA A 349 11.49 22.67 26.55
CA ALA A 349 10.22 23.39 26.67
C ALA A 349 10.33 24.55 27.69
N GLY A 350 9.96 25.78 27.28
CA GLY A 350 9.95 26.95 28.15
C GLY A 350 9.43 28.21 27.47
N VAL A 351 9.16 29.26 28.27
CA VAL A 351 8.59 30.54 27.79
C VAL A 351 9.49 31.23 26.76
N VAL A 352 10.81 31.14 26.93
CA VAL A 352 11.79 31.72 25.98
C VAL A 352 11.76 30.97 24.65
N SER A 353 11.75 29.64 24.67
CA SER A 353 11.62 28.78 23.49
C SER A 353 10.32 29.07 22.72
N ALA A 354 9.20 29.24 23.41
CA ALA A 354 7.93 29.59 22.78
C ALA A 354 7.95 30.98 22.10
N ARG A 355 8.61 31.96 22.72
CA ARG A 355 8.75 33.31 22.14
C ARG A 355 9.64 33.30 20.90
N ASN A 356 10.76 32.59 20.94
CA ASN A 356 11.66 32.44 19.79
C ASN A 356 10.95 31.72 18.65
N ALA A 357 10.22 30.63 18.94
CA ALA A 357 9.45 29.91 17.94
C ALA A 357 8.42 30.80 17.25
N ALA A 358 7.68 31.61 18.02
CA ALA A 358 6.71 32.55 17.46
C ALA A 358 7.39 33.60 16.57
N GLN A 359 8.51 34.19 17.01
CA GLN A 359 9.25 35.14 16.20
C GLN A 359 9.78 34.51 14.91
N GLU A 360 10.30 33.28 14.98
CA GLU A 360 10.80 32.58 13.81
C GLU A 360 9.70 32.27 12.79
N ALA A 361 8.54 31.85 13.29
CA ALA A 361 7.35 31.60 12.49
C ALA A 361 6.88 32.88 11.80
N ASP A 362 6.72 33.97 12.54
CA ASP A 362 6.27 35.27 12.03
C ASP A 362 7.18 35.78 10.90
N GLU A 363 8.49 35.67 11.07
CA GLU A 363 9.45 36.09 10.06
C GLU A 363 9.40 35.22 8.78
N LEU A 364 9.21 33.90 8.91
CA LEU A 364 9.08 33.01 7.76
C LEU A 364 7.75 33.25 7.03
N LEU A 365 6.65 33.40 7.77
CA LEU A 365 5.34 33.73 7.21
C LEU A 365 5.34 35.12 6.55
N PHE A 366 6.04 36.09 7.14
CA PHE A 366 6.25 37.40 6.52
C PHE A 366 6.97 37.25 5.18
N ALA A 367 8.05 36.48 5.11
CA ALA A 367 8.78 36.23 3.87
C ALA A 367 7.92 35.52 2.81
N VAL A 368 7.11 34.53 3.23
CA VAL A 368 6.14 33.85 2.36
C VAL A 368 5.10 34.84 1.82
N GLY A 369 4.52 35.69 2.67
CA GLY A 369 3.47 36.65 2.28
C GLY A 369 3.97 37.79 1.39
N HIS A 370 5.24 38.21 1.52
CA HIS A 370 5.77 39.37 0.81
C HIS A 370 6.67 39.03 -0.38
N ASN A 371 7.05 37.77 -0.57
CA ASN A 371 7.87 37.33 -1.69
C ASN A 371 7.16 36.22 -2.49
N PRO A 372 6.60 36.53 -3.68
CA PRO A 372 5.91 35.54 -4.51
C PRO A 372 6.78 34.34 -4.91
N GLY A 373 8.10 34.52 -5.00
CA GLY A 373 9.04 33.43 -5.25
C GLY A 373 9.11 32.46 -4.07
N VAL A 374 9.22 32.99 -2.85
CA VAL A 374 9.23 32.19 -1.62
C VAL A 374 7.89 31.49 -1.43
N ARG A 375 6.76 32.17 -1.69
CA ARG A 375 5.42 31.56 -1.64
C ARG A 375 5.26 30.36 -2.55
N ARG A 376 5.78 30.43 -3.78
CA ARG A 376 5.75 29.31 -4.73
C ARG A 376 6.60 28.14 -4.28
N LEU A 377 7.71 28.38 -3.60
CA LEU A 377 8.51 27.30 -3.02
C LEU A 377 7.80 26.68 -1.81
N ALA A 378 7.21 27.52 -0.95
CA ALA A 378 6.48 27.11 0.25
C ALA A 378 5.24 26.25 -0.03
N SER A 379 4.71 26.25 -1.26
CA SER A 379 3.58 25.41 -1.65
C SER A 379 3.93 23.92 -1.71
N ASN A 380 5.22 23.58 -1.80
CA ASN A 380 5.72 22.20 -1.77
C ASN A 380 6.29 21.87 -0.37
N PRO A 381 5.80 20.82 0.33
CA PRO A 381 6.20 20.50 1.70
C PRO A 381 7.72 20.29 1.88
N LEU A 382 8.39 19.66 0.91
CA LEU A 382 9.84 19.47 0.95
C LEU A 382 10.58 20.81 0.86
N LEU A 383 10.18 21.67 -0.07
CA LEU A 383 10.80 22.97 -0.25
C LEU A 383 10.54 23.89 0.93
N LEU A 384 9.33 23.84 1.52
CA LEU A 384 9.02 24.55 2.76
C LEU A 384 9.90 24.07 3.94
N THR A 385 10.12 22.75 4.03
CA THR A 385 11.06 22.17 5.01
C THR A 385 12.48 22.71 4.81
N ILE A 386 12.94 22.81 3.56
CA ILE A 386 14.27 23.36 3.23
C ILE A 386 14.34 24.86 3.59
N LEU A 387 13.32 25.65 3.27
CA LEU A 387 13.26 27.07 3.64
C LEU A 387 13.33 27.25 5.16
N ALA A 388 12.57 26.44 5.90
CA ALA A 388 12.56 26.48 7.36
C ALA A 388 13.89 26.04 7.98
N LEU A 389 14.61 25.10 7.35
CA LEU A 389 15.97 24.69 7.75
C LEU A 389 17.04 25.73 7.41
N MET A 390 16.96 26.37 6.23
CA MET A 390 17.96 27.34 5.74
C MET A 390 17.92 28.68 6.48
N LYS A 391 16.80 29.02 7.11
CA LYS A 391 16.66 30.27 7.87
C LYS A 391 17.59 30.31 9.10
N ARG A 392 18.10 29.14 9.52
CA ARG A 392 19.08 28.99 10.58
C ARG A 392 20.51 29.22 10.07
#